data_AF-W3WYS0-F1
#
_entry.id   AF-W3WYS0-F1
#
_cell.length_a   1.000
_cell.length_b   1.000
_cell.length_c   1.000
_cell.angle_alpha   90.00
_cell.angle_beta   90.00
_cell.angle_gamma   90.00
#
_symmetry.space_group_name_H-M   'P 1'
#
loop_
_entity.id
_entity.type
_entity.pdbx_description
1 polymer ?
#
loop_
_entity_poly.entity_id
_entity_poly.type
_entity_poly.pdbx_seq_one_letter_code
_entity_poly.pdbx_strand_id
1 'polypeptide(L)'
;MADPAKYWPGGIPAHIRCHGEPITERLDEECKGWQLFLEESAQAREPGNNDANFEVNQRRKLVDQWASFTQIERDAYQDRAPNRGKSSWYPPELRGDWKRELKQYGFCNLLVTQPLSGRNQALWAKIRIMMYRLDGSGEGPSIGDLNCDNGIYILKPNAAGPSPVQTRDFYKWAWVDNALFDRMAMTRQGTVIFHRWGPDKFFADQEALNTGLLLLCHFENNGEIAAEVRVSPLLTYEAHCKIYGLGHRLPEIIFDNGLLTDPQANAPLNMEKSILELVNSRMKHIELFEGDTSEDQIRRDIERYAPGYLDAEAQGNGMAADYDHNNFKSEDEL
;
A
#
# COMPACT_ATOMS: atom_id res chain seq x y z
N MET A 1 -9.57 -16.10 12.48
CA MET A 1 -8.49 -15.65 13.37
C MET A 1 -7.39 -15.05 12.52
N ALA A 2 -6.75 -13.97 12.98
CA ALA A 2 -5.62 -13.38 12.29
C ALA A 2 -4.46 -14.39 12.25
N ASP A 3 -3.77 -14.48 11.12
CA ASP A 3 -2.63 -15.38 10.95
C ASP A 3 -1.47 -14.95 11.88
N PRO A 4 -1.06 -15.74 12.88
CA PRO A 4 0.00 -15.35 13.81
C PRO A 4 1.36 -15.15 13.12
N ALA A 5 1.56 -15.72 11.93
CA ALA A 5 2.72 -15.41 11.09
C ALA A 5 2.73 -13.94 10.65
N LYS A 6 1.54 -13.31 10.56
CA LYS A 6 1.36 -11.98 9.96
C LYS A 6 1.23 -10.83 10.95
N TYR A 7 1.14 -11.09 12.25
CA TYR A 7 0.90 -10.02 13.23
C TYR A 7 1.63 -10.28 14.54
N TRP A 8 2.08 -9.22 15.21
CA TRP A 8 2.58 -9.37 16.58
C TRP A 8 1.46 -9.88 17.50
N PRO A 9 1.75 -10.87 18.36
CA PRO A 9 0.85 -11.26 19.43
C PRO A 9 0.56 -10.06 20.33
N GLY A 10 -0.69 -9.61 20.39
CA GLY A 10 -1.09 -8.45 21.21
C GLY A 10 -0.80 -7.08 20.60
N GLY A 11 -0.35 -7.02 19.33
CA GLY A 11 0.02 -5.76 18.67
C GLY A 11 1.50 -5.43 18.81
N ILE A 12 1.97 -4.44 18.05
CA ILE A 12 3.37 -4.00 18.09
C ILE A 12 3.67 -3.41 19.48
N PRO A 13 4.68 -3.90 20.22
CA PRO A 13 5.08 -3.35 21.50
C PRO A 13 5.32 -1.84 21.45
N ALA A 14 4.77 -1.10 22.43
CA ALA A 14 4.79 0.38 22.42
C ALA A 14 6.20 1.01 22.47
N HIS A 15 7.21 0.26 22.95
CA HIS A 15 8.59 0.73 22.98
C HIS A 15 9.27 0.65 21.60
N ILE A 16 8.73 -0.15 20.67
CA ILE A 16 9.17 -0.19 19.26
C ILE A 16 8.53 1.01 18.56
N ARG A 17 9.33 2.06 18.38
CA ARG A 17 8.88 3.34 17.82
C ARG A 17 9.57 3.60 16.49
N CYS A 18 8.85 4.24 15.57
CA CYS A 18 9.47 4.85 14.41
C CYS A 18 10.45 5.95 14.84
N HIS A 19 11.43 6.24 13.99
CA HIS A 19 12.32 7.37 14.20
C HIS A 19 11.53 8.69 14.21
N GLY A 20 12.03 9.69 14.95
CA GLY A 20 11.31 10.94 15.13
C GLY A 20 11.20 11.77 13.85
N GLU A 21 12.28 11.82 13.07
CA GLU A 21 12.37 12.62 11.85
C GLU A 21 12.81 11.74 10.67
N PRO A 22 12.51 12.11 9.41
CA PRO A 22 13.10 11.44 8.26
C PRO A 22 14.63 11.58 8.24
N ILE A 23 15.33 10.50 7.91
CA ILE A 23 16.79 10.49 7.78
C ILE A 23 17.15 10.60 6.30
N THR A 24 17.72 11.74 5.88
CA THR A 24 18.05 12.00 4.47
C THR A 24 19.48 11.64 4.11
N GLU A 25 20.40 11.67 5.08
CA GLU A 25 21.82 11.45 4.87
C GLU A 25 22.34 10.36 5.80
N ARG A 26 23.38 9.65 5.33
CA ARG A 26 24.13 8.65 6.12
C ARG A 26 23.23 7.59 6.77
N LEU A 27 22.17 7.18 6.10
CA LEU A 27 21.23 6.15 6.57
C LEU A 27 21.94 4.81 6.86
N ASP A 28 22.93 4.49 6.03
CA ASP A 28 23.85 3.38 6.20
C ASP A 28 24.60 3.44 7.54
N GLU A 29 25.08 4.63 7.92
CA GLU A 29 25.73 4.83 9.21
C GLU A 29 24.75 4.74 10.37
N GLU A 30 23.53 5.25 10.23
CA GLU A 30 22.51 5.10 11.27
C GLU A 30 22.15 3.63 11.54
N CYS A 31 22.31 2.74 10.56
CA CYS A 31 21.88 1.35 10.63
C CYS A 31 23.00 0.32 10.78
N LYS A 32 24.27 0.69 10.64
CA LYS A 32 25.37 -0.31 10.64
C LYS A 32 25.46 -1.14 11.92
N GLY A 33 25.21 -0.55 13.09
CA GLY A 33 25.18 -1.28 14.36
C GLY A 33 24.08 -2.33 14.40
N TRP A 34 22.89 -1.99 13.89
CA TRP A 34 21.77 -2.92 13.74
C TRP A 34 22.13 -4.09 12.81
N GLN A 35 22.81 -3.82 11.70
CA GLN A 35 23.22 -4.86 10.75
C GLN A 35 24.24 -5.84 11.38
N LEU A 36 25.21 -5.32 12.13
CA LEU A 36 26.15 -6.18 12.85
C LEU A 36 25.45 -6.99 13.94
N PHE A 37 24.51 -6.38 14.68
CA PHE A 37 23.71 -7.09 15.68
C PHE A 37 22.94 -8.24 15.06
N LEU A 38 22.28 -8.01 13.92
CA LEU A 38 21.59 -9.06 13.19
C LEU A 38 22.54 -10.18 12.75
N GLU A 39 23.75 -9.85 12.29
CA GLU A 39 24.75 -10.83 11.85
C GLU A 39 25.21 -11.75 12.97
N GLU A 40 25.34 -11.21 14.19
CA GLU A 40 25.81 -11.97 15.34
C GLU A 40 24.69 -12.66 16.12
N SER A 41 23.46 -12.18 15.99
CA SER A 41 22.33 -12.62 16.83
C SER A 41 21.27 -13.42 16.06
N ALA A 42 21.32 -13.42 14.72
CA ALA A 42 20.44 -14.27 13.92
C ALA A 42 20.75 -15.76 14.18
N GLN A 43 19.71 -16.54 14.42
CA GLN A 43 19.83 -17.97 14.68
C GLN A 43 19.07 -18.72 13.59
N ALA A 44 19.76 -19.64 12.93
CA ALA A 44 19.13 -20.56 11.99
C ALA A 44 18.18 -21.52 12.72
N ARG A 45 17.16 -21.96 12.00
CA ARG A 45 16.25 -23.00 12.48
C ARG A 45 17.02 -24.30 12.70
N GLU A 46 16.96 -24.85 13.91
CA GLU A 46 17.57 -26.14 14.22
C GLU A 46 16.84 -27.31 13.51
N PRO A 47 17.57 -28.35 13.08
CA PRO A 47 16.96 -29.57 12.55
C PRO A 47 15.99 -30.19 13.57
N GLY A 48 14.72 -30.32 13.20
CA GLY A 48 13.66 -30.87 14.06
C GLY A 48 12.77 -29.80 14.72
N ASN A 49 13.04 -28.51 14.51
CA ASN A 49 12.12 -27.46 14.92
C ASN A 49 10.90 -27.39 13.97
N ASN A 50 9.75 -27.77 14.51
CA ASN A 50 8.46 -27.80 13.80
C ASN A 50 7.65 -26.49 13.93
N ASP A 51 8.20 -25.43 14.51
CA ASP A 51 7.52 -24.11 14.56
C ASP A 51 7.43 -23.52 13.15
N ALA A 52 6.22 -23.46 12.60
CA ALA A 52 5.97 -22.89 11.28
C ALA A 52 6.30 -21.39 11.21
N ASN A 53 6.36 -20.70 12.34
CA ASN A 53 6.57 -19.25 12.44
C ASN A 53 7.95 -18.88 13.02
N PHE A 54 8.89 -19.83 13.07
CA PHE A 54 10.20 -19.65 13.70
C PHE A 54 10.91 -18.39 13.20
N GLU A 55 11.01 -18.20 11.88
CA GLU A 55 11.74 -17.08 11.27
C GLU A 55 11.09 -15.73 11.65
N VAL A 56 9.76 -15.65 11.54
CA VAL A 56 8.99 -14.46 11.94
C VAL A 56 9.21 -14.15 13.43
N ASN A 57 9.09 -15.16 14.29
CA ASN A 57 9.26 -15.01 15.74
C ASN A 57 10.67 -14.55 16.08
N GLN A 58 11.68 -15.11 15.42
CA GLN A 58 13.08 -14.72 15.61
C GLN A 58 13.32 -13.27 15.16
N ARG A 59 12.76 -12.84 14.02
CA ARG A 59 12.88 -11.43 13.58
C ARG A 59 12.22 -10.47 14.54
N ARG A 60 11.01 -10.78 15.02
CA ARG A 60 10.32 -9.97 16.04
C ARG A 60 11.14 -9.88 17.33
N LYS A 61 11.69 -10.99 17.81
CA LYS A 61 12.59 -11.02 18.97
C LYS A 61 13.81 -10.11 18.79
N LEU A 62 14.43 -10.10 17.61
CA LEU A 62 15.57 -9.23 17.32
C LEU A 62 15.20 -7.74 17.31
N VAL A 63 14.04 -7.39 16.75
CA VAL A 63 13.51 -6.01 16.80
C VAL A 63 13.25 -5.57 18.24
N ASP A 64 12.56 -6.41 19.02
CA ASP A 64 12.23 -6.16 20.43
C ASP A 64 13.50 -5.98 21.28
N GLN A 65 14.51 -6.84 21.09
CA GLN A 65 15.79 -6.78 21.78
C GLN A 65 16.55 -5.49 21.46
N TRP A 66 16.69 -5.13 20.18
CA TRP A 66 17.42 -3.91 19.79
C TRP A 66 16.72 -2.63 20.25
N ALA A 67 15.39 -2.61 20.20
CA ALA A 67 14.58 -1.51 20.74
C ALA A 67 14.74 -1.37 22.26
N SER A 68 14.91 -2.50 22.96
CA SER A 68 15.02 -2.56 24.43
C SER A 68 16.42 -2.30 24.98
N PHE A 69 17.46 -2.41 24.15
CA PHE A 69 18.83 -2.09 24.56
C PHE A 69 18.96 -0.66 25.13
N THR A 70 19.91 -0.50 26.03
CA THR A 70 20.42 0.81 26.40
C THR A 70 21.23 1.41 25.25
N GLN A 71 21.45 2.73 25.29
CA GLN A 71 22.27 3.36 24.26
C GLN A 71 23.71 2.83 24.26
N ILE A 72 24.27 2.54 25.43
CA ILE A 72 25.62 1.98 25.60
C ILE A 72 25.75 0.64 24.87
N GLU A 73 24.75 -0.24 25.00
CA GLU A 73 24.74 -1.54 24.32
C GLU A 73 24.67 -1.37 22.79
N ARG A 74 23.84 -0.44 22.29
CA ARG A 74 23.80 -0.15 20.84
C ARG A 74 25.09 0.47 20.34
N ASP A 75 25.70 1.38 21.09
CA ASP A 75 26.96 2.02 20.74
C ASP A 75 28.10 1.00 20.63
N ALA A 76 28.11 -0.03 21.50
CA ALA A 76 29.09 -1.12 21.41
C ALA A 76 29.03 -1.92 20.09
N TYR A 77 27.85 -2.05 19.48
CA TYR A 77 27.73 -2.58 18.11
C TYR A 77 28.09 -1.52 17.07
N GLN A 78 27.60 -0.30 17.25
CA GLN A 78 27.76 0.81 16.32
C GLN A 78 29.23 1.17 16.08
N ASP A 79 30.06 1.19 17.12
CA ASP A 79 31.46 1.63 17.04
C ASP A 79 32.35 0.66 16.28
N ARG A 80 32.04 -0.64 16.33
CA ARG A 80 32.83 -1.70 15.67
C ARG A 80 32.21 -2.19 14.36
N ALA A 81 30.98 -1.79 14.05
CA ALA A 81 30.30 -2.21 12.84
C ALA A 81 30.97 -1.62 11.59
N PRO A 82 31.29 -2.46 10.57
CA PRO A 82 31.76 -1.96 9.30
C PRO A 82 30.63 -1.20 8.61
N ASN A 83 30.94 -0.08 7.96
CA ASN A 83 29.98 0.56 7.08
C ASN A 83 29.86 -0.28 5.78
N ARG A 84 28.66 -0.83 5.54
CA ARG A 84 28.34 -1.66 4.37
C ARG A 84 27.89 -0.85 3.14
N GLY A 85 27.76 0.47 3.27
CA GLY A 85 27.29 1.39 2.22
C GLY A 85 25.82 1.22 1.85
N LYS A 86 25.05 0.46 2.62
CA LYS A 86 23.62 0.20 2.42
C LYS A 86 22.91 0.21 3.78
N SER A 87 21.69 0.74 3.83
CA SER A 87 20.84 0.67 5.02
C SER A 87 20.14 -0.68 5.18
N SER A 88 19.98 -1.43 4.09
CA SER A 88 19.31 -2.74 4.09
C SER A 88 20.31 -3.90 4.18
N TRP A 89 20.03 -4.83 5.09
CA TRP A 89 20.67 -6.14 5.17
C TRP A 89 19.73 -7.12 5.87
N TYR A 90 19.69 -8.37 5.39
CA TYR A 90 18.80 -9.40 5.90
C TYR A 90 19.59 -10.72 6.02
N PRO A 91 19.71 -11.29 7.23
CA PRO A 91 20.25 -12.63 7.44
C PRO A 91 19.56 -13.68 6.54
N PRO A 92 20.28 -14.42 5.69
CA PRO A 92 19.70 -15.44 4.81
C PRO A 92 18.88 -16.50 5.57
N GLU A 93 19.31 -16.84 6.78
CA GLU A 93 18.71 -17.85 7.65
C GLU A 93 17.31 -17.45 8.13
N LEU A 94 17.02 -16.15 8.16
CA LEU A 94 15.75 -15.61 8.62
C LEU A 94 14.85 -15.16 7.47
N ARG A 95 15.29 -15.30 6.21
CA ARG A 95 14.58 -14.74 5.06
C ARG A 95 13.26 -15.45 4.76
N GLY A 96 13.10 -16.69 5.24
CA GLY A 96 11.87 -17.47 5.12
C GLY A 96 11.36 -17.64 3.69
N ASP A 97 10.15 -18.18 3.55
CA ASP A 97 9.38 -18.06 2.30
C ASP A 97 8.67 -16.71 2.33
N TRP A 98 9.35 -15.67 1.85
CA TRP A 98 8.89 -14.29 1.88
C TRP A 98 7.45 -14.13 1.33
N LYS A 99 7.04 -14.96 0.36
CA LYS A 99 5.68 -14.93 -0.22
C LYS A 99 4.60 -15.34 0.77
N ARG A 100 4.89 -16.25 1.70
CA ARG A 100 3.94 -16.67 2.76
C ARG A 100 3.79 -15.61 3.84
N GLU A 101 4.89 -14.92 4.13
CA GLU A 101 5.03 -14.01 5.26
C GLU A 101 4.59 -12.58 4.92
N LEU A 102 4.53 -12.22 3.63
CA LEU A 102 4.02 -10.91 3.24
C LEU A 102 2.52 -10.80 3.55
N LYS A 103 2.19 -9.70 4.24
CA LYS A 103 0.84 -9.17 4.14
C LYS A 103 0.59 -8.78 2.71
N GLN A 104 -0.56 -9.16 2.20
CA GLN A 104 -0.98 -8.72 0.88
C GLN A 104 -1.34 -7.24 0.96
N TYR A 105 -0.64 -6.45 0.18
CA TYR A 105 -0.90 -5.04 -0.10
C TYR A 105 -0.59 -4.84 -1.58
N GLY A 106 -1.13 -3.79 -2.16
CA GLY A 106 -0.89 -3.51 -3.57
C GLY A 106 -0.73 -2.03 -3.81
N PHE A 107 -0.90 -1.67 -5.06
CA PHE A 107 -0.86 -0.28 -5.49
C PHE A 107 -1.94 0.55 -4.79
N CYS A 108 -3.17 0.01 -4.74
CA CYS A 108 -4.31 0.60 -4.06
C CYS A 108 -4.79 -0.32 -2.91
N ASN A 109 -4.97 0.28 -1.72
CA ASN A 109 -5.27 -0.44 -0.49
C ASN A 109 -6.58 0.07 0.14
N LEU A 110 -7.56 -0.81 0.30
CA LEU A 110 -8.85 -0.50 0.92
C LEU A 110 -8.73 -0.51 2.45
N LEU A 111 -9.00 0.64 3.07
CA LEU A 111 -8.86 0.95 4.50
C LEU A 111 -10.23 1.29 5.11
N VAL A 112 -11.13 0.31 5.14
CA VAL A 112 -12.46 0.49 5.73
C VAL A 112 -12.82 -0.68 6.64
N THR A 113 -13.73 -0.43 7.58
CA THR A 113 -14.22 -1.43 8.52
C THR A 113 -14.73 -2.68 7.79
N GLN A 114 -14.31 -3.85 8.26
CA GLN A 114 -14.71 -5.15 7.73
C GLN A 114 -15.73 -5.83 8.66
N PRO A 115 -16.68 -6.64 8.13
CA PRO A 115 -16.94 -6.85 6.71
C PRO A 115 -17.56 -5.60 6.04
N LEU A 116 -17.39 -5.47 4.72
CA LEU A 116 -17.99 -4.38 3.96
C LEU A 116 -19.53 -4.45 4.01
N SER A 117 -20.19 -3.34 4.32
CA SER A 117 -21.64 -3.19 4.11
C SER A 117 -21.96 -3.28 2.61
N GLY A 118 -23.19 -3.68 2.25
CA GLY A 118 -23.62 -3.74 0.85
C GLY A 118 -23.42 -2.40 0.12
N ARG A 119 -23.67 -1.28 0.81
CA ARG A 119 -23.34 0.07 0.30
C ARG A 119 -21.86 0.20 -0.02
N ASN A 120 -20.96 -0.10 0.93
CA ASN A 120 -19.53 0.01 0.70
C ASN A 120 -19.03 -0.97 -0.38
N GLN A 121 -19.64 -2.16 -0.53
CA GLN A 121 -19.33 -3.09 -1.62
C GLN A 121 -19.65 -2.50 -3.00
N ALA A 122 -20.84 -1.88 -3.14
CA ALA A 122 -21.25 -1.21 -4.37
C ALA A 122 -20.35 0.00 -4.70
N LEU A 123 -20.09 0.87 -3.71
CA LEU A 123 -19.22 2.04 -3.88
C LEU A 123 -17.79 1.61 -4.25
N TRP A 124 -17.31 0.54 -3.63
CA TRP A 124 -16.00 -0.01 -3.93
C TRP A 124 -15.91 -0.52 -5.37
N ALA A 125 -16.93 -1.26 -5.84
CA ALA A 125 -16.98 -1.75 -7.22
C ALA A 125 -16.83 -0.59 -8.22
N LYS A 126 -17.51 0.54 -8.01
CA LYS A 126 -17.37 1.74 -8.86
C LYS A 126 -15.95 2.27 -8.90
N ILE A 127 -15.30 2.40 -7.75
CA ILE A 127 -13.91 2.86 -7.68
C ILE A 127 -12.99 1.89 -8.41
N ARG A 128 -13.18 0.57 -8.24
CA ARG A 128 -12.41 -0.45 -8.97
C ARG A 128 -12.55 -0.30 -10.48
N ILE A 129 -13.77 -0.13 -10.99
CA ILE A 129 -14.04 0.09 -12.42
C ILE A 129 -13.35 1.35 -12.93
N MET A 130 -13.44 2.46 -12.19
CA MET A 130 -12.79 3.72 -12.58
C MET A 130 -11.25 3.67 -12.53
N MET A 131 -10.64 2.61 -11.98
CA MET A 131 -9.20 2.37 -12.09
C MET A 131 -8.81 1.56 -13.35
N TYR A 132 -9.76 1.15 -14.20
CA TYR A 132 -9.45 0.57 -15.51
C TYR A 132 -9.30 1.64 -16.60
N ARG A 133 -8.66 1.28 -17.72
CA ARG A 133 -8.58 2.12 -18.92
C ARG A 133 -9.90 2.04 -19.69
N LEU A 134 -10.73 3.08 -19.55
CA LEU A 134 -12.06 3.20 -20.19
C LEU A 134 -12.02 4.00 -21.51
N ASP A 135 -10.88 3.95 -22.22
CA ASP A 135 -10.59 4.71 -23.45
C ASP A 135 -10.66 3.84 -24.72
N GLY A 136 -11.09 2.59 -24.61
CA GLY A 136 -11.13 1.62 -25.71
C GLY A 136 -9.77 1.06 -26.14
N SER A 137 -8.66 1.41 -25.48
CA SER A 137 -7.33 0.84 -25.76
C SER A 137 -7.29 -0.68 -25.55
N GLY A 138 -8.13 -1.18 -24.64
CA GLY A 138 -8.18 -2.59 -24.27
C GLY A 138 -6.97 -3.05 -23.43
N GLU A 139 -6.18 -2.11 -22.90
CA GLU A 139 -4.99 -2.36 -22.08
C GLU A 139 -5.31 -2.84 -20.65
N GLY A 140 -6.60 -2.98 -20.30
CA GLY A 140 -7.03 -3.54 -19.02
C GLY A 140 -6.90 -2.58 -17.83
N PRO A 141 -6.53 -3.05 -16.63
CA PRO A 141 -6.39 -2.18 -15.47
C PRO A 141 -5.36 -1.08 -15.76
N SER A 142 -5.59 0.14 -15.28
CA SER A 142 -4.67 1.27 -15.47
C SER A 142 -3.25 0.98 -15.02
N ILE A 143 -3.03 -0.06 -14.21
CA ILE A 143 -1.77 -0.37 -13.58
C ILE A 143 -1.56 -1.88 -13.67
N GLY A 144 -1.49 -2.34 -14.92
CA GLY A 144 -1.06 -3.69 -15.27
C GLY A 144 0.45 -3.89 -15.06
N ASP A 145 0.81 -5.07 -14.54
CA ASP A 145 2.13 -5.73 -14.55
C ASP A 145 3.45 -4.98 -14.31
N LEU A 146 3.48 -3.94 -13.49
CA LEU A 146 4.75 -3.39 -12.98
C LEU A 146 5.20 -4.06 -11.69
N ASN A 147 5.46 -5.38 -11.72
CA ASN A 147 6.28 -6.12 -10.74
C ASN A 147 5.95 -5.90 -9.24
N CYS A 148 4.73 -5.52 -8.90
CA CYS A 148 4.27 -5.28 -7.53
C CYS A 148 3.06 -6.16 -7.25
N ASP A 149 3.27 -7.39 -6.77
CA ASP A 149 2.26 -8.35 -6.25
C ASP A 149 0.79 -7.94 -6.55
N ASN A 150 0.38 -8.23 -7.79
CA ASN A 150 -0.82 -7.77 -8.50
C ASN A 150 -2.08 -7.70 -7.62
N GLY A 151 -2.60 -6.48 -7.35
CA GLY A 151 -3.97 -6.36 -6.89
C GLY A 151 -4.37 -5.06 -6.18
N ILE A 152 -5.69 -4.88 -6.17
CA ILE A 152 -6.45 -4.01 -5.27
C ILE A 152 -6.71 -4.85 -4.01
N TYR A 153 -6.21 -4.42 -2.84
CA TYR A 153 -6.25 -5.25 -1.63
C TYR A 153 -7.11 -4.68 -0.52
N ILE A 154 -7.85 -5.55 0.16
CA ILE A 154 -8.53 -5.24 1.41
C ILE A 154 -7.56 -5.51 2.55
N LEU A 155 -7.14 -4.46 3.26
CA LEU A 155 -6.20 -4.63 4.35
C LEU A 155 -6.89 -5.31 5.54
N LYS A 156 -6.26 -6.39 6.01
CA LYS A 156 -6.70 -7.10 7.22
C LYS A 156 -5.93 -6.52 8.42
N PRO A 157 -6.60 -5.85 9.38
CA PRO A 157 -5.92 -5.32 10.56
C PRO A 157 -5.45 -6.43 11.50
N ASN A 158 -4.49 -6.10 12.36
CA ASN A 158 -4.21 -6.93 13.54
C ASN A 158 -5.44 -6.90 14.45
N ALA A 159 -5.86 -8.03 14.99
CA ALA A 159 -6.98 -8.09 15.93
C ALA A 159 -6.76 -7.25 17.21
N ALA A 160 -5.49 -7.03 17.59
CA ALA A 160 -5.11 -6.17 18.71
C ALA A 160 -4.83 -4.71 18.30
N GLY A 161 -4.88 -4.40 17.01
CA GLY A 161 -4.62 -3.06 16.47
C GLY A 161 -5.90 -2.30 16.11
N PRO A 162 -5.77 -1.08 15.56
CA PRO A 162 -6.91 -0.35 15.04
C PRO A 162 -7.55 -1.12 13.87
N SER A 163 -8.89 -1.09 13.82
CA SER A 163 -9.70 -1.65 12.74
C SER A 163 -10.68 -0.58 12.25
N PRO A 164 -10.50 -0.02 11.04
CA PRO A 164 -9.49 -0.38 10.04
C PRO A 164 -8.07 0.09 10.40
N VAL A 165 -7.08 -0.44 9.70
CA VAL A 165 -5.72 0.13 9.67
C VAL A 165 -5.84 1.61 9.31
N GLN A 166 -5.03 2.47 9.92
CA GLN A 166 -4.99 3.89 9.61
C GLN A 166 -3.86 4.16 8.62
N THR A 167 -4.03 5.12 7.71
CA THR A 167 -3.04 5.46 6.67
C THR A 167 -1.66 5.74 7.26
N ARG A 168 -1.59 6.55 8.33
CA ARG A 168 -0.34 6.86 9.05
C ARG A 168 0.35 5.65 9.68
N ASP A 169 -0.41 4.60 9.98
CA ASP A 169 0.09 3.38 10.58
C ASP A 169 0.33 2.29 9.53
N PHE A 170 0.16 2.61 8.24
CA PHE A 170 0.31 1.68 7.14
C PHE A 170 1.67 1.02 7.19
N TYR A 171 2.80 1.76 7.19
CA TYR A 171 4.16 1.19 7.22
C TYR A 171 4.47 0.31 8.45
N LYS A 172 3.87 0.62 9.60
CA LYS A 172 3.99 -0.24 10.78
C LYS A 172 3.23 -1.55 10.60
N TRP A 173 1.96 -1.47 10.23
CA TRP A 173 1.12 -2.63 9.91
C TRP A 173 1.79 -3.47 8.83
N ALA A 174 2.28 -2.82 7.81
CA ALA A 174 2.95 -3.36 6.67
C ALA A 174 4.21 -4.14 7.08
N TRP A 175 5.26 -3.46 7.54
CA TRP A 175 6.61 -4.03 7.58
C TRP A 175 7.12 -4.33 9.00
N VAL A 176 6.63 -3.60 10.01
CA VAL A 176 7.01 -3.84 11.42
C VAL A 176 6.28 -5.05 11.97
N ASP A 177 5.02 -5.25 11.59
CA ASP A 177 4.19 -6.31 12.15
C ASP A 177 4.81 -7.72 11.88
N ASN A 178 5.53 -7.87 10.77
CA ASN A 178 6.26 -9.10 10.39
C ASN A 178 7.77 -9.00 10.52
N ALA A 179 8.27 -7.89 11.06
CA ALA A 179 9.69 -7.58 11.19
C ALA A 179 10.45 -7.87 9.89
N LEU A 180 9.97 -7.30 8.77
CA LEU A 180 10.47 -7.63 7.45
C LEU A 180 11.69 -6.77 7.09
N PHE A 181 12.89 -7.30 7.34
CA PHE A 181 14.15 -6.54 7.21
C PHE A 181 14.50 -6.09 5.78
N ASP A 182 13.87 -6.68 4.75
CA ASP A 182 13.96 -6.19 3.37
C ASP A 182 13.23 -4.84 3.17
N ARG A 183 12.34 -4.45 4.09
CA ARG A 183 11.55 -3.21 4.01
C ARG A 183 11.73 -2.27 5.22
N MET A 184 12.31 -2.75 6.31
CA MET A 184 12.64 -1.94 7.48
C MET A 184 14.07 -2.17 8.00
N ALA A 185 14.58 -1.21 8.75
CA ALA A 185 15.79 -1.34 9.56
C ALA A 185 15.61 -0.58 10.88
N MET A 186 16.59 -0.68 11.77
CA MET A 186 16.61 0.08 13.02
C MET A 186 17.86 0.95 13.09
N THR A 187 17.72 2.12 13.72
CA THR A 187 18.80 3.08 13.90
C THR A 187 19.65 2.75 15.14
N ARG A 188 20.80 3.41 15.29
CA ARG A 188 21.61 3.41 16.52
C ARG A 188 20.86 3.86 17.78
N GLN A 189 19.71 4.52 17.63
CA GLN A 189 18.85 4.92 18.75
C GLN A 189 17.80 3.86 19.12
N GLY A 190 17.75 2.73 18.40
CA GLY A 190 16.76 1.67 18.64
C GLY A 190 15.38 1.99 18.06
N THR A 191 15.29 2.91 17.10
CA THR A 191 14.02 3.28 16.44
C THR A 191 13.94 2.71 15.03
N VAL A 192 12.73 2.44 14.55
CA VAL A 192 12.47 1.89 13.23
C VAL A 192 12.56 2.96 12.14
N ILE A 193 13.15 2.57 11.01
CA ILE A 193 13.07 3.27 9.73
C ILE A 193 12.65 2.29 8.62
N PHE A 194 12.16 2.82 7.50
CA PHE A 194 11.73 2.07 6.34
C PHE A 194 12.63 2.37 5.15
N HIS A 195 12.94 1.35 4.35
CA HIS A 195 13.68 1.58 3.12
C HIS A 195 12.78 2.33 2.13
N ARG A 196 13.30 3.34 1.42
CA ARG A 196 12.55 4.24 0.49
C ARG A 196 12.12 3.56 -0.83
N TRP A 197 11.55 2.36 -0.77
CA TRP A 197 11.20 1.58 -1.95
C TRP A 197 9.71 1.73 -2.22
N GLY A 198 9.36 2.52 -3.25
CA GLY A 198 7.96 2.83 -3.59
C GLY A 198 7.25 3.59 -2.46
N PRO A 199 7.68 4.83 -2.14
CA PRO A 199 7.12 5.62 -1.04
C PRO A 199 5.67 6.04 -1.25
N ASP A 200 5.18 6.00 -2.49
CA ASP A 200 3.85 6.46 -2.85
C ASP A 200 2.83 5.31 -2.84
N LYS A 201 1.67 5.53 -2.21
CA LYS A 201 0.60 4.52 -2.08
C LYS A 201 -0.78 5.14 -2.27
N PHE A 202 -1.65 4.41 -2.96
CA PHE A 202 -3.07 4.73 -3.04
C PHE A 202 -3.86 4.02 -1.95
N PHE A 203 -4.85 4.75 -1.44
CA PHE A 203 -5.72 4.33 -0.38
C PHE A 203 -7.17 4.63 -0.72
N ALA A 204 -8.03 3.62 -0.57
CA ALA A 204 -9.47 3.76 -0.58
C ALA A 204 -9.96 3.66 0.86
N ASP A 205 -10.07 4.80 1.54
CA ASP A 205 -10.66 4.89 2.87
C ASP A 205 -12.18 5.17 2.79
N GLN A 206 -12.83 5.37 3.92
CA GLN A 206 -14.27 5.61 3.94
C GLN A 206 -14.65 6.91 3.23
N GLU A 207 -13.78 7.91 3.26
CA GLU A 207 -13.96 9.16 2.52
C GLU A 207 -13.89 8.90 1.01
N ALA A 208 -12.93 8.11 0.54
CA ALA A 208 -12.83 7.72 -0.87
C ALA A 208 -14.10 7.02 -1.36
N LEU A 209 -14.67 6.10 -0.56
CA LEU A 209 -15.94 5.47 -0.90
C LEU A 209 -17.09 6.48 -1.03
N ASN A 210 -17.10 7.53 -0.21
CA ASN A 210 -18.16 8.54 -0.19
C ASN A 210 -18.00 9.59 -1.29
N THR A 211 -16.76 9.95 -1.64
CA THR A 211 -16.45 11.07 -2.56
C THR A 211 -15.97 10.61 -3.93
N GLY A 212 -15.62 9.33 -4.08
CA GLY A 212 -15.03 8.81 -5.32
C GLY A 212 -13.58 9.24 -5.55
N LEU A 213 -12.87 9.75 -4.53
CA LEU A 213 -11.49 10.22 -4.64
C LEU A 213 -10.55 9.38 -3.76
N LEU A 214 -9.59 8.71 -4.37
CA LEU A 214 -8.56 7.96 -3.65
C LEU A 214 -7.61 8.92 -2.93
N LEU A 215 -7.09 8.50 -1.79
CA LEU A 215 -5.99 9.20 -1.12
C LEU A 215 -4.66 8.67 -1.64
N LEU A 216 -3.86 9.53 -2.26
CA LEU A 216 -2.48 9.25 -2.64
C LEU A 216 -1.57 9.87 -1.58
N CYS A 217 -0.75 9.05 -0.92
CA CYS A 217 0.20 9.49 0.10
C CYS A 217 1.64 9.20 -0.32
N HIS A 218 2.55 10.09 0.08
CA HIS A 218 3.99 9.89 0.03
C HIS A 218 4.53 9.71 1.44
N PHE A 219 5.15 8.56 1.70
CA PHE A 219 5.74 8.24 2.99
C PHE A 219 7.24 8.50 3.02
N GLU A 220 7.70 9.12 4.11
CA GLU A 220 9.12 9.23 4.43
C GLU A 220 9.66 7.94 5.07
N ASN A 221 10.99 7.88 5.23
CA ASN A 221 11.63 6.69 5.81
C ASN A 221 11.44 6.54 7.34
N ASN A 222 10.83 7.50 8.03
CA ASN A 222 10.32 7.29 9.39
C ASN A 222 8.87 6.76 9.39
N GLY A 223 8.22 6.66 8.22
CA GLY A 223 6.85 6.20 8.05
C GLY A 223 5.80 7.30 8.22
N GLU A 224 6.21 8.56 8.37
CA GLU A 224 5.28 9.69 8.32
C GLU A 224 4.88 10.02 6.88
N ILE A 225 3.71 10.66 6.74
CA ILE A 225 3.21 11.12 5.45
C ILE A 225 3.75 12.54 5.24
N ALA A 226 4.65 12.71 4.26
CA ALA A 226 5.20 14.03 3.92
C ALA A 226 4.30 14.82 2.98
N ALA A 227 3.51 14.13 2.16
CA ALA A 227 2.52 14.77 1.29
C ALA A 227 1.36 13.81 1.01
N GLU A 228 0.18 14.38 0.81
CA GLU A 228 -1.01 13.63 0.42
C GLU A 228 -1.95 14.49 -0.43
N VAL A 229 -2.71 13.83 -1.31
CA VAL A 229 -3.70 14.47 -2.18
C VAL A 229 -4.83 13.49 -2.51
N ARG A 230 -6.04 14.03 -2.68
CA ARG A 230 -7.22 13.28 -3.12
C ARG A 230 -7.29 13.31 -4.65
N VAL A 231 -7.28 12.13 -5.27
CA VAL A 231 -7.14 11.98 -6.73
C VAL A 231 -8.28 11.11 -7.28
N SER A 232 -8.81 11.50 -8.43
CA SER A 232 -9.76 10.71 -9.20
C SER A 232 -9.16 9.33 -9.57
N PRO A 233 -9.89 8.22 -9.41
CA PRO A 233 -9.43 6.90 -9.82
C PRO A 233 -9.04 6.83 -11.31
N LEU A 234 -9.69 7.63 -12.17
CA LEU A 234 -9.37 7.72 -13.60
C LEU A 234 -7.99 8.33 -13.89
N LEU A 235 -7.36 8.97 -12.90
CA LEU A 235 -6.02 9.55 -13.01
C LEU A 235 -4.94 8.65 -12.38
N THR A 236 -5.28 7.43 -11.95
CA THR A 236 -4.32 6.51 -11.33
C THR A 236 -3.19 6.10 -12.29
N TYR A 237 -3.49 5.91 -13.58
CA TYR A 237 -2.46 5.67 -14.60
C TYR A 237 -1.48 6.84 -14.72
N GLU A 238 -2.00 8.06 -14.86
CA GLU A 238 -1.19 9.27 -14.99
C GLU A 238 -0.31 9.49 -13.77
N ALA A 239 -0.88 9.32 -12.57
CA ALA A 239 -0.14 9.37 -11.32
C ALA A 239 0.98 8.33 -11.28
N HIS A 240 0.66 7.10 -11.70
CA HIS A 240 1.63 6.02 -11.79
C HIS A 240 2.76 6.37 -12.77
N CYS A 241 2.45 6.85 -13.98
CA CYS A 241 3.44 7.23 -14.99
C CYS A 241 4.37 8.34 -14.49
N LYS A 242 3.84 9.37 -13.80
CA LYS A 242 4.68 10.43 -13.23
C LYS A 242 5.60 9.91 -12.12
N ILE A 243 5.06 9.15 -11.18
CA ILE A 243 5.80 8.70 -9.99
C ILE A 243 6.81 7.62 -10.35
N TYR A 244 6.36 6.56 -11.03
CA TYR A 244 7.18 5.37 -11.28
C TYR A 244 7.84 5.39 -12.66
N GLY A 245 7.21 5.99 -13.66
CA GLY A 245 7.77 6.09 -15.02
C GLY A 245 8.78 7.23 -15.14
N LEU A 246 8.47 8.41 -14.59
CA LEU A 246 9.32 9.61 -14.69
C LEU A 246 10.12 9.91 -13.41
N GLY A 247 9.85 9.20 -12.32
CA GLY A 247 10.58 9.37 -11.05
C GLY A 247 10.21 10.64 -10.28
N HIS A 248 9.08 11.28 -10.58
CA HIS A 248 8.63 12.48 -9.86
C HIS A 248 8.20 12.11 -8.43
N ARG A 249 8.50 12.96 -7.47
CA ARG A 249 8.00 12.80 -6.10
C ARG A 249 6.63 13.46 -5.97
N LEU A 250 5.73 12.87 -5.19
CA LEU A 250 4.40 13.45 -4.97
C LEU A 250 4.41 14.92 -4.49
N PRO A 251 5.30 15.36 -3.57
CA PRO A 251 5.38 16.77 -3.19
C PRO A 251 5.65 17.70 -4.39
N GLU A 252 6.46 17.25 -5.37
CA GLU A 252 6.76 18.02 -6.58
C GLU A 252 5.51 18.09 -7.48
N ILE A 253 4.83 16.95 -7.66
CA ILE A 253 3.59 16.88 -8.44
C ILE A 253 2.50 17.79 -7.85
N ILE A 254 2.38 17.82 -6.52
CA ILE A 254 1.41 18.69 -5.85
C ILE A 254 1.78 20.15 -6.04
N PHE A 255 3.06 20.49 -5.94
CA PHE A 255 3.55 21.85 -6.14
C PHE A 255 3.34 22.36 -7.58
N ASP A 256 3.52 21.48 -8.57
CA ASP A 256 3.38 21.81 -9.99
C ASP A 256 1.93 22.15 -10.40
N ASN A 257 0.94 21.94 -9.53
CA ASN A 257 -0.48 22.24 -9.76
C ASN A 257 -1.03 21.66 -11.07
N GLY A 258 -0.59 20.45 -11.44
CA GLY A 258 -1.04 19.76 -12.65
C GLY A 258 -2.39 19.04 -12.50
N LEU A 259 -2.69 18.16 -13.46
CA LEU A 259 -3.94 17.40 -13.53
C LEU A 259 -4.29 16.61 -12.24
N LEU A 260 -3.30 16.10 -11.51
CA LEU A 260 -3.53 15.36 -10.24
C LEU A 260 -4.00 16.24 -9.09
N THR A 261 -3.89 17.56 -9.22
CA THR A 261 -4.33 18.57 -8.26
C THR A 261 -5.41 19.49 -8.83
N ASP A 262 -5.84 19.27 -10.08
CA ASP A 262 -6.85 20.11 -10.71
C ASP A 262 -8.19 19.97 -9.96
N PRO A 263 -8.80 21.08 -9.49
CA PRO A 263 -10.03 21.03 -8.70
C PRO A 263 -11.24 20.47 -9.45
N GLN A 264 -11.29 20.57 -10.79
CA GLN A 264 -12.42 20.07 -11.57
C GLN A 264 -12.24 18.57 -11.85
N ALA A 265 -11.04 18.15 -12.24
CA ALA A 265 -10.66 16.76 -12.44
C ALA A 265 -10.69 15.97 -11.12
N ASN A 266 -10.60 16.61 -9.96
CA ASN A 266 -10.63 15.99 -8.63
C ASN A 266 -11.77 16.49 -7.73
N ALA A 267 -12.86 17.01 -8.29
CA ALA A 267 -14.06 17.37 -7.52
C ALA A 267 -14.70 16.11 -6.86
N PRO A 268 -15.33 16.19 -5.67
CA PRO A 268 -16.09 15.07 -5.12
C PRO A 268 -17.26 14.64 -6.01
N LEU A 269 -17.50 13.33 -6.09
CA LEU A 269 -18.60 12.70 -6.81
C LEU A 269 -19.73 12.29 -5.86
N ASN A 270 -20.97 12.37 -6.34
CA ASN A 270 -22.07 11.63 -5.71
C ASN A 270 -22.02 10.18 -6.17
N MET A 271 -21.31 9.35 -5.40
CA MET A 271 -21.07 7.94 -5.72
C MET A 271 -22.33 7.05 -5.73
N GLU A 272 -23.52 7.57 -5.42
CA GLU A 272 -24.79 6.83 -5.54
C GLU A 272 -25.37 6.89 -6.96
N LYS A 273 -24.84 7.75 -7.84
CA LYS A 273 -25.19 7.78 -9.28
C LYS A 273 -24.62 6.61 -10.06
N SER A 274 -25.18 6.30 -11.23
CA SER A 274 -24.68 5.22 -12.10
C SER A 274 -23.21 5.43 -12.49
N ILE A 275 -22.47 4.35 -12.69
CA ILE A 275 -21.05 4.42 -13.07
C ILE A 275 -20.84 5.24 -14.35
N LEU A 276 -21.77 5.15 -15.31
CA LEU A 276 -21.71 5.89 -16.57
C LEU A 276 -21.88 7.40 -16.35
N GLU A 277 -22.80 7.82 -15.48
CA GLU A 277 -22.92 9.23 -15.11
C GLU A 277 -21.65 9.75 -14.43
N LEU A 278 -21.05 8.94 -13.55
CA LEU A 278 -19.81 9.31 -12.85
C LEU A 278 -18.65 9.51 -13.83
N VAL A 279 -18.39 8.52 -14.69
CA VAL A 279 -17.31 8.56 -15.68
C VAL A 279 -17.53 9.70 -16.67
N ASN A 280 -18.73 9.84 -17.25
CA ASN A 280 -19.05 10.91 -18.20
C ASN A 280 -18.93 12.31 -17.60
N SER A 281 -19.27 12.47 -16.31
CA SER A 281 -19.11 13.77 -15.63
C SER A 281 -17.64 14.15 -15.47
N ARG A 282 -16.75 13.15 -15.32
CA ARG A 282 -15.35 13.33 -15.01
C ARG A 282 -14.48 13.50 -16.24
N MET A 283 -14.74 12.74 -17.31
CA MET A 283 -13.95 12.77 -18.54
C MET A 283 -13.89 14.16 -19.18
N LYS A 284 -14.93 14.99 -19.02
CA LYS A 284 -14.96 16.38 -19.52
C LYS A 284 -13.85 17.29 -18.96
N HIS A 285 -13.24 16.87 -17.85
CA HIS A 285 -12.22 17.63 -17.14
C HIS A 285 -10.84 16.93 -17.18
N ILE A 286 -10.72 15.81 -17.91
CA ILE A 286 -9.49 15.05 -18.00
C ILE A 286 -9.07 15.03 -19.48
N GLU A 287 -8.04 15.80 -19.80
CA GLU A 287 -7.51 15.95 -21.18
C GLU A 287 -7.06 14.61 -21.79
N LEU A 288 -6.76 13.59 -20.97
CA LEU A 288 -6.45 12.23 -21.44
C LEU A 288 -7.59 11.56 -22.21
N PHE A 289 -8.82 12.05 -22.06
CA PHE A 289 -9.99 11.61 -22.83
C PHE A 289 -10.32 12.55 -24.00
N GLU A 290 -9.38 13.40 -24.44
CA GLU A 290 -9.51 14.19 -25.67
C GLU A 290 -9.51 13.28 -26.91
N GLY A 291 -10.69 12.78 -27.24
CA GLY A 291 -11.00 11.88 -28.34
C GLY A 291 -12.38 11.28 -28.14
N ASP A 292 -13.07 10.88 -29.21
CA ASP A 292 -14.45 10.37 -29.25
C ASP A 292 -14.69 9.05 -28.46
N THR A 293 -14.33 9.00 -27.17
CA THR A 293 -14.69 7.90 -26.29
C THR A 293 -16.19 7.97 -26.05
N SER A 294 -16.92 7.30 -26.93
CA SER A 294 -18.38 7.22 -26.86
C SER A 294 -18.83 6.48 -25.60
N GLU A 295 -20.03 6.77 -25.11
CA GLU A 295 -20.64 6.02 -24.01
C GLU A 295 -20.71 4.51 -24.33
N ASP A 296 -20.93 4.15 -25.60
CA ASP A 296 -20.91 2.76 -26.06
C ASP A 296 -19.53 2.11 -25.90
N GLN A 297 -18.45 2.86 -26.07
CA GLN A 297 -17.09 2.37 -25.78
C GLN A 297 -16.92 2.11 -24.28
N ILE A 298 -17.31 3.06 -23.44
CA ILE A 298 -17.21 2.93 -21.97
C ILE A 298 -18.03 1.72 -21.50
N ARG A 299 -19.24 1.53 -22.02
CA ARG A 299 -20.07 0.36 -21.72
C ARG A 299 -19.37 -0.95 -22.10
N ARG A 300 -18.76 -1.01 -23.28
CA ARG A 300 -18.01 -2.19 -23.73
C ARG A 300 -16.80 -2.47 -22.84
N ASP A 301 -16.07 -1.44 -22.44
CA ASP A 301 -14.90 -1.58 -21.56
C ASP A 301 -15.32 -2.05 -20.16
N ILE A 302 -16.38 -1.46 -19.59
CA ILE A 302 -16.91 -1.90 -18.29
C ILE A 302 -17.37 -3.36 -18.35
N GLU A 303 -18.12 -3.74 -19.39
CA GLU A 303 -18.58 -5.13 -19.52
C GLU A 303 -17.42 -6.11 -19.75
N ARG A 304 -16.33 -5.66 -20.41
CA ARG A 304 -15.11 -6.45 -20.56
C ARG A 304 -14.39 -6.64 -19.22
N TYR A 305 -14.25 -5.59 -18.41
CA TYR A 305 -13.46 -5.62 -17.17
C TYR A 305 -14.22 -6.10 -15.94
N ALA A 306 -15.53 -5.85 -15.91
CA ALA A 306 -16.43 -6.22 -14.82
C ALA A 306 -17.75 -6.76 -15.42
N PRO A 307 -17.74 -7.97 -16.03
CA PRO A 307 -18.92 -8.54 -16.67
C PRO A 307 -20.13 -8.58 -15.74
N GLY A 308 -21.31 -8.24 -16.28
CA GLY A 308 -22.58 -8.19 -15.57
C GLY A 308 -22.74 -7.06 -14.54
N TYR A 309 -21.73 -6.19 -14.36
CA TYR A 309 -21.81 -5.08 -13.40
C TYR A 309 -22.91 -4.08 -13.78
N LEU A 310 -23.02 -3.71 -15.06
CA LEU A 310 -23.98 -2.71 -15.51
C LEU A 310 -25.43 -3.15 -15.25
N ASP A 311 -25.73 -4.43 -15.50
CA ASP A 311 -27.05 -5.00 -15.21
C ASP A 311 -27.32 -5.05 -13.71
N ALA A 312 -26.33 -5.45 -12.90
CA ALA A 312 -26.44 -5.49 -11.44
C ALA A 312 -26.65 -4.08 -10.86
N GLU A 313 -25.94 -3.07 -11.37
CA GLU A 313 -26.10 -1.66 -10.97
C GLU A 313 -27.49 -1.13 -11.33
N ALA A 314 -27.97 -1.43 -12.54
CA ALA A 314 -29.31 -1.03 -12.99
C ALA A 314 -30.41 -1.65 -12.13
N GLN A 315 -30.31 -2.96 -11.80
CA GLN A 315 -31.23 -3.65 -10.91
C GLN A 315 -31.19 -3.08 -9.47
N GLY A 316 -30.00 -2.70 -9.01
CA GLY A 316 -29.77 -2.07 -7.71
C GLY A 316 -30.04 -0.56 -7.67
N ASN A 317 -30.69 0.02 -8.70
CA ASN A 317 -30.96 1.45 -8.82
C ASN A 317 -29.71 2.33 -8.58
N GLY A 318 -28.61 1.99 -9.25
CA GLY A 318 -27.33 2.67 -9.10
C GLY A 318 -26.39 2.00 -8.09
N MET A 319 -26.82 0.97 -7.36
CA MET A 319 -26.02 0.35 -6.29
C MET A 319 -25.95 -1.18 -6.41
N ALA A 320 -24.88 -1.69 -7.00
CA ALA A 320 -24.63 -3.12 -7.16
C ALA A 320 -24.05 -3.77 -5.88
N ALA A 321 -24.84 -3.84 -4.81
CA ALA A 321 -24.39 -4.29 -3.48
C ALA A 321 -23.93 -5.76 -3.45
N ASP A 322 -24.54 -6.60 -4.28
CA ASP A 322 -24.28 -8.05 -4.34
C ASP A 322 -23.42 -8.45 -5.55
N TYR A 323 -22.77 -7.48 -6.21
CA TYR A 323 -21.85 -7.78 -7.32
C TYR A 323 -20.66 -8.59 -6.82
N ASP A 324 -20.40 -9.75 -7.44
CA ASP A 324 -19.26 -10.58 -7.07
C ASP A 324 -17.95 -9.93 -7.54
N HIS A 325 -17.15 -9.49 -6.58
CA HIS A 325 -15.85 -8.85 -6.80
C HIS A 325 -14.79 -9.78 -7.42
N ASN A 326 -15.07 -11.09 -7.51
CA ASN A 326 -14.25 -12.05 -8.26
C ASN A 326 -14.49 -12.00 -9.78
N ASN A 327 -15.56 -11.33 -10.25
CA ASN A 327 -15.83 -11.19 -11.67
C ASN A 327 -14.95 -10.13 -12.36
N PHE A 328 -14.27 -9.29 -11.58
CA PHE A 328 -13.32 -8.32 -12.11
C PHE A 328 -12.14 -9.03 -12.79
N LYS A 329 -11.85 -8.64 -14.02
CA LYS A 329 -10.80 -9.24 -14.84
C LYS A 329 -9.43 -8.69 -14.52
N SER A 330 -8.45 -9.57 -14.32
CA SER A 330 -7.04 -9.21 -14.29
C SER A 330 -6.51 -8.97 -15.70
N GLU A 331 -5.33 -8.36 -15.82
CA GLU A 331 -4.64 -8.20 -17.11
C GLU A 331 -4.43 -9.53 -17.83
N ASP A 332 -4.02 -10.60 -17.12
CA ASP A 332 -3.88 -11.96 -17.67
C ASP A 332 -5.17 -12.55 -18.27
N GLU A 333 -6.33 -12.01 -17.89
CA GLU A 333 -7.64 -12.48 -18.36
C GLU A 333 -8.20 -11.64 -19.52
N LEU A 334 -7.52 -10.54 -19.91
CA LEU A 334 -8.00 -9.55 -20.87
C LEU A 334 -7.29 -9.60 -22.22
#